data_AF-A0A670XQQ8-F1
#
_entry.id   AF-A0A670XQQ8-F1
#
_cell.length_a   1.000
_cell.length_b   1.000
_cell.length_c   1.000
_cell.angle_alpha   90.00
_cell.angle_beta   90.00
_cell.angle_gamma   90.00
#
_symmetry.space_group_name_H-M   'P 1'
#
loop_
_entity.id
_entity.type
_entity.pdbx_description
1 polymer ?
#
loop_
_entity_poly.entity_id
_entity_poly.type
_entity_poly.pdbx_seq_one_letter_code
_entity_poly.pdbx_strand_id
1 'polypeptide(L)'
;MVKKSRVKVLKHEITIFPTTCMMRNLLAVYVNISGNDLCLMTSHLESTKDHSEERLKQLKLVLAKMAEVPESSSDKCLFPPQILFFFFLFLGKPEHCRYTWDTSQNSNLNARYKYKSRFDRLFFRGATAGGQIIPQSLDLIGLDKLDCGRFPSDHWGLFCNFDVIL
;
A
#
# COMPACT_ATOMS: atom_id res chain seq x y z
N MET A 1 11.19 11.00 -2.70
CA MET A 1 11.67 11.16 -4.10
C MET A 1 12.14 9.81 -4.62
N VAL A 2 11.70 9.36 -5.80
CA VAL A 2 12.15 8.09 -6.40
C VAL A 2 13.66 8.15 -6.66
N LYS A 3 14.40 7.11 -6.27
CA LYS A 3 15.84 7.01 -6.56
C LYS A 3 16.00 6.67 -8.06
N LYS A 4 16.09 7.72 -8.90
CA LYS A 4 16.16 7.60 -10.37
C LYS A 4 17.28 6.69 -10.87
N SER A 5 18.38 6.56 -10.12
CA SER A 5 19.48 5.64 -10.44
C SER A 5 19.16 4.16 -10.25
N ARG A 6 18.07 3.83 -9.54
CA ARG A 6 17.71 2.44 -9.18
C ARG A 6 16.39 1.97 -9.80
N VAL A 7 15.55 2.89 -10.25
CA VAL A 7 14.20 2.60 -10.73
C VAL A 7 14.03 3.15 -12.14
N LYS A 8 13.79 2.24 -13.09
CA LYS A 8 13.42 2.61 -14.46
C LYS A 8 11.90 2.50 -14.60
N VAL A 9 11.24 3.63 -14.82
CA VAL A 9 9.79 3.64 -15.11
C VAL A 9 9.57 3.20 -16.56
N LEU A 10 8.68 2.23 -16.77
CA LEU A 10 8.33 1.69 -18.09
C LEU A 10 7.07 2.36 -18.64
N LYS A 11 5.99 2.34 -17.84
CA LYS A 11 4.70 2.99 -18.16
C LYS A 11 3.91 3.25 -16.88
N HIS A 12 2.83 4.03 -17.00
CA HIS A 12 1.84 4.20 -15.95
C HIS A 12 0.43 4.09 -16.53
N GLU A 13 -0.52 3.65 -15.70
CA GLU A 13 -1.94 3.54 -16.01
C GLU A 13 -2.75 4.17 -14.87
N ILE A 14 -3.83 4.86 -15.21
CA ILE A 14 -4.79 5.41 -14.23
C ILE A 14 -6.14 4.76 -14.50
N THR A 15 -6.68 4.09 -13.47
CA THR A 15 -8.03 3.54 -13.49
C THR A 15 -8.95 4.44 -12.67
N ILE A 16 -9.98 4.99 -13.31
CA ILE A 16 -10.94 5.88 -12.66
C ILE A 16 -11.92 5.06 -11.82
N PHE A 17 -12.29 5.57 -10.64
CA PHE A 17 -13.43 5.04 -9.89
C PHE A 17 -14.68 5.82 -10.30
N PRO A 18 -15.61 5.23 -11.07
CA PRO A 18 -16.68 5.99 -11.73
C PRO A 18 -17.68 6.61 -10.76
N THR A 19 -17.80 6.05 -9.56
CA THR A 19 -18.77 6.44 -8.54
C THR A 19 -18.16 7.22 -7.38
N THR A 20 -16.88 7.62 -7.48
CA THR A 20 -16.23 8.46 -6.46
C THR A 20 -16.85 9.84 -6.40
N CYS A 21 -17.00 10.41 -5.20
CA CYS A 21 -17.37 11.82 -5.01
C CYS A 21 -16.18 12.66 -4.51
N MET A 22 -15.00 12.05 -4.35
CA MET A 22 -13.78 12.70 -3.84
C MET A 22 -12.61 12.63 -4.83
N MET A 23 -12.90 12.47 -6.13
CA MET A 23 -11.92 12.44 -7.23
C MET A 23 -10.87 11.32 -7.07
N ARG A 24 -11.29 10.14 -6.61
CA ARG A 24 -10.41 9.00 -6.35
C ARG A 24 -10.12 8.20 -7.61
N ASN A 25 -8.92 7.61 -7.67
CA ASN A 25 -8.49 6.74 -8.75
C ASN A 25 -7.48 5.70 -8.23
N LEU A 26 -7.13 4.74 -9.09
CA LEU A 26 -6.03 3.82 -8.89
C LEU A 26 -4.91 4.16 -9.88
N LEU A 27 -3.73 4.47 -9.35
CA LEU A 27 -2.52 4.67 -10.16
C LEU A 27 -1.68 3.40 -10.12
N ALA A 28 -1.39 2.84 -11.28
CA ALA A 28 -0.44 1.75 -11.46
C ALA A 28 0.79 2.25 -12.22
N VAL A 29 1.99 1.95 -11.71
CA VAL A 29 3.27 2.29 -12.33
C VAL A 29 4.08 1.02 -12.50
N TYR A 30 4.42 0.73 -13.75
CA TYR A 30 5.23 -0.41 -14.13
C TYR A 30 6.69 0.03 -14.16
N VAL A 31 7.52 -0.65 -13.38
CA VAL A 31 8.92 -0.28 -13.17
C VAL A 31 9.81 -1.51 -13.30
N ASN A 32 11.05 -1.28 -13.72
CA ASN A 32 12.14 -2.23 -13.53
C ASN A 32 13.04 -1.73 -12.40
N ILE A 33 13.29 -2.59 -11.40
CA ILE A 33 14.17 -2.33 -10.27
C ILE A 33 15.18 -3.46 -10.19
N SER A 34 16.45 -3.14 -10.42
CA SER A 34 17.56 -4.12 -10.38
C SER A 34 17.27 -5.38 -11.21
N GLY A 35 16.68 -5.24 -12.40
CA GLY A 35 16.35 -6.36 -13.28
C GLY A 35 15.00 -7.04 -13.00
N ASN A 36 14.29 -6.66 -11.93
CA ASN A 36 12.97 -7.19 -11.61
C ASN A 36 11.87 -6.25 -12.08
N ASP A 37 10.92 -6.77 -12.86
CA ASP A 37 9.73 -6.02 -13.26
C ASP A 37 8.67 -6.06 -12.15
N LEU A 38 8.24 -4.88 -11.70
CA LEU A 38 7.26 -4.70 -10.64
C LEU A 38 6.12 -3.78 -11.12
N CYS A 39 4.90 -4.10 -10.69
CA CYS A 39 3.76 -3.19 -10.79
C CYS A 39 3.49 -2.59 -9.42
N LEU A 40 3.77 -1.29 -9.28
CA LEU A 40 3.50 -0.54 -8.06
C LEU A 40 2.15 0.15 -8.18
N MET A 41 1.24 -0.12 -7.26
CA MET A 41 -0.11 0.41 -7.29
C MET A 41 -0.38 1.25 -6.05
N THR A 42 -1.06 2.39 -6.21
CA THR A 42 -1.47 3.24 -5.10
C THR A 42 -2.84 3.84 -5.35
N SER A 43 -3.60 4.04 -4.28
CA SER A 43 -4.90 4.68 -4.32
C SER A 43 -5.25 5.26 -2.94
N HIS A 44 -5.95 6.39 -2.95
CA HIS A 44 -6.61 6.93 -1.77
C HIS A 44 -8.10 6.61 -1.89
N LEU A 45 -8.55 5.51 -1.29
CA LEU A 45 -9.97 5.08 -1.36
C LEU A 45 -10.89 6.03 -0.57
N GLU A 46 -12.18 6.04 -0.94
CA GLU A 46 -13.20 6.95 -0.41
C GLU A 46 -13.13 7.09 1.13
N SER A 47 -13.03 8.33 1.59
CA SER A 47 -12.81 8.66 2.99
C SER A 47 -14.11 8.64 3.78
N THR A 48 -13.97 8.71 5.12
CA THR A 48 -15.07 8.71 6.09
C THR A 48 -15.87 7.42 6.18
N LYS A 49 -16.62 7.29 7.28
CA LYS A 49 -17.41 6.09 7.56
C LYS A 49 -18.58 5.95 6.58
N ASP A 50 -19.23 7.06 6.24
CA ASP A 50 -20.47 7.10 5.45
C ASP A 50 -20.27 6.60 4.01
N HIS A 51 -19.06 6.67 3.49
CA HIS A 51 -18.72 6.14 2.17
C HIS A 51 -18.18 4.71 2.20
N SER A 52 -18.53 3.90 3.21
CA SER A 52 -18.02 2.53 3.34
C SER A 52 -18.38 1.64 2.15
N GLU A 53 -19.58 1.80 1.59
CA GLU A 53 -20.00 1.03 0.42
C GLU A 53 -19.17 1.37 -0.82
N GLU A 54 -18.93 2.65 -1.07
CA GLU A 54 -18.09 3.11 -2.18
C GLU A 54 -16.64 2.64 -2.00
N ARG A 55 -16.07 2.81 -0.80
CA ARG A 55 -14.72 2.30 -0.49
C ARG A 55 -14.59 0.79 -0.73
N LEU A 56 -15.63 0.01 -0.46
CA LEU A 56 -15.62 -1.43 -0.75
C LEU A 56 -15.68 -1.72 -2.25
N LYS A 57 -16.46 -0.96 -3.03
CA LYS A 57 -16.47 -1.08 -4.51
C LYS A 57 -15.09 -0.77 -5.09
N GLN A 58 -14.48 0.32 -4.66
CA GLN A 58 -13.13 0.72 -5.09
C GLN A 58 -12.08 -0.32 -4.70
N LEU A 59 -12.14 -0.84 -3.47
CA LEU A 59 -11.23 -1.92 -3.05
C LEU A 59 -11.36 -3.14 -3.95
N LYS A 60 -12.59 -3.59 -4.28
CA LYS A 60 -12.80 -4.71 -5.20
C LYS A 60 -12.14 -4.48 -6.57
N LEU A 61 -12.24 -3.27 -7.12
CA LEU A 61 -11.58 -2.90 -8.37
C LEU A 61 -10.05 -2.97 -8.27
N VAL A 62 -9.48 -2.46 -7.16
CA VAL A 62 -8.04 -2.56 -6.90
C VAL A 62 -7.59 -4.02 -6.85
N LEU A 63 -8.30 -4.86 -6.08
CA LEU A 63 -7.95 -6.28 -5.93
C LEU A 63 -8.08 -7.05 -7.25
N ALA A 64 -9.10 -6.76 -8.06
CA ALA A 64 -9.27 -7.34 -9.39
C ALA A 64 -8.10 -6.97 -10.32
N LYS A 65 -7.73 -5.67 -10.37
CA LYS A 65 -6.59 -5.21 -11.16
C LYS A 65 -5.26 -5.83 -10.72
N MET A 66 -5.09 -6.09 -9.41
CA MET A 66 -3.92 -6.82 -8.90
C MET A 66 -3.88 -8.28 -9.39
N ALA A 67 -5.04 -8.89 -9.64
CA ALA A 67 -5.17 -10.27 -10.11
C ALA A 67 -5.03 -10.42 -11.64
N GLU A 68 -5.34 -9.39 -12.42
CA GLU A 68 -5.27 -9.39 -13.90
C GLU A 68 -3.84 -9.56 -14.49
N VAL A 69 -2.79 -9.42 -13.69
CA VAL A 69 -1.40 -9.52 -14.18
C VAL A 69 -1.07 -11.00 -14.47
N PRO A 70 -0.64 -11.34 -15.72
CA PRO A 70 -0.84 -12.65 -16.35
C PRO A 70 -0.35 -13.87 -15.56
N GLU A 71 -1.10 -14.96 -15.70
CA GLU A 71 -0.72 -16.31 -15.28
C GLU A 71 0.40 -16.85 -16.19
N SER A 72 1.42 -17.46 -15.60
CA SER A 72 2.44 -18.24 -16.29
C SER A 72 2.65 -19.54 -15.52
N SER A 73 2.68 -20.63 -16.26
CA SER A 73 2.43 -22.02 -15.87
C SER A 73 3.58 -22.72 -15.10
N SER A 74 4.07 -22.16 -14.00
CA SER A 74 5.16 -22.80 -13.23
C SER A 74 4.76 -23.22 -11.80
N ASP A 75 4.79 -24.53 -11.56
CA ASP A 75 4.48 -25.26 -10.31
C ASP A 75 5.49 -25.05 -9.15
N LYS A 76 6.22 -23.93 -9.10
CA LYS A 76 7.31 -23.70 -8.12
C LYS A 76 7.12 -22.47 -7.22
N CYS A 77 5.91 -21.95 -7.09
CA CYS A 77 5.68 -20.86 -6.15
C CYS A 77 5.45 -21.40 -4.71
N LEU A 78 6.21 -20.94 -3.72
CA LEU A 78 5.95 -21.19 -2.27
C LEU A 78 4.53 -20.79 -1.84
N PHE A 79 3.89 -19.88 -2.58
CA PHE A 79 2.53 -19.41 -2.33
C PHE A 79 1.74 -19.46 -3.63
N PRO A 80 0.48 -19.92 -3.62
CA PRO A 80 -0.34 -19.94 -4.82
C PRO A 80 -0.43 -18.53 -5.44
N PRO A 81 -0.29 -18.40 -6.77
CA PRO A 81 -0.11 -17.12 -7.48
C PRO A 81 -1.34 -16.17 -7.44
N GLN A 82 -2.43 -16.63 -6.82
CA GLN A 82 -3.67 -15.88 -6.64
C GLN A 82 -3.82 -15.33 -5.22
N ILE A 83 -2.92 -15.67 -4.28
CA ILE A 83 -3.04 -15.21 -2.90
C ILE A 83 -2.44 -13.81 -2.78
N LEU A 84 -3.33 -12.85 -2.59
CA LEU A 84 -2.97 -11.53 -2.13
C LEU A 84 -2.64 -11.57 -0.63
N PHE A 85 -1.47 -11.07 -0.27
CA PHE A 85 -1.05 -10.96 1.12
C PHE A 85 -1.08 -9.51 1.59
N PHE A 86 -1.48 -9.32 2.84
CA PHE A 86 -1.36 -8.06 3.55
C PHE A 86 -0.06 -8.06 4.34
N PHE A 87 0.89 -7.16 4.03
CA PHE A 87 2.22 -7.05 4.69
C PHE A 87 2.13 -7.16 6.22
N PHE A 88 1.19 -6.45 6.82
CA PHE A 88 1.00 -6.42 8.27
C PHE A 88 0.61 -7.78 8.86
N LEU A 89 -0.27 -8.53 8.18
CA LEU A 89 -0.66 -9.86 8.63
C LEU A 89 0.47 -10.85 8.41
N PHE A 90 1.16 -10.75 7.26
CA PHE A 90 2.29 -11.61 6.92
C PHE A 90 3.41 -11.52 7.96
N LEU A 91 3.75 -10.32 8.42
CA LEU A 91 4.77 -10.07 9.44
C LEU A 91 4.31 -10.37 10.89
N GLY A 92 3.16 -11.03 11.08
CA GLY A 92 2.71 -11.41 12.42
C GLY A 92 2.06 -10.28 13.24
N LYS A 93 1.48 -9.27 12.58
CA LYS A 93 0.74 -8.15 13.21
C LYS A 93 1.57 -7.35 14.24
N PRO A 94 2.76 -6.85 13.87
CA PRO A 94 3.65 -6.14 14.80
C PRO A 94 2.96 -4.94 15.47
N GLU A 95 3.00 -4.89 16.80
CA GLU A 95 2.25 -3.89 17.59
C GLU A 95 2.72 -2.45 17.31
N HIS A 96 4.03 -2.25 17.19
CA HIS A 96 4.65 -0.92 17.10
C HIS A 96 4.22 -0.14 15.85
N CYS A 97 3.75 -0.83 14.81
CA CYS A 97 3.24 -0.20 13.59
C CYS A 97 1.77 -0.50 13.32
N ARG A 98 0.99 -0.90 14.33
CA ARG A 98 -0.41 -1.31 14.16
C ARG A 98 -1.30 -0.19 13.61
N TYR A 99 -1.25 0.99 14.21
CA TYR A 99 -2.11 2.13 13.86
C TYR A 99 -1.35 3.17 13.06
N THR A 100 -1.89 3.57 11.91
CA THR A 100 -1.28 4.56 11.01
C THR A 100 -1.97 5.92 11.11
N TRP A 101 -3.09 5.97 11.83
CA TRP A 101 -3.81 7.18 12.17
C TRP A 101 -4.27 7.08 13.63
N ASP A 102 -3.86 8.03 14.46
CA ASP A 102 -4.10 8.00 15.91
C ASP A 102 -4.23 9.43 16.46
N THR A 103 -5.46 9.86 16.75
CA THR A 103 -5.71 11.21 17.31
C THR A 103 -5.28 11.37 18.76
N SER A 104 -4.95 10.28 19.46
CA SER A 104 -4.43 10.37 20.83
C SER A 104 -2.95 10.73 20.86
N GLN A 105 -2.22 10.51 19.77
CA GLN A 105 -0.79 10.84 19.63
C GLN A 105 -0.54 11.95 18.60
N ASN A 106 -1.31 11.97 17.52
CA ASN A 106 -1.20 12.96 16.47
C ASN A 106 -2.18 14.12 16.67
N SER A 107 -1.66 15.32 16.90
CA SER A 107 -2.43 16.52 17.19
C SER A 107 -2.77 17.36 15.95
N ASN A 108 -2.43 16.92 14.73
CA ASN A 108 -2.53 17.76 13.54
C ASN A 108 -3.95 18.19 13.20
N LEU A 109 -4.95 17.35 13.45
CA LEU A 109 -6.36 17.67 13.22
C LEU A 109 -7.01 18.39 14.41
N ASN A 110 -6.30 18.56 15.53
CA ASN A 110 -6.85 19.09 16.77
C ASN A 110 -8.16 18.37 17.20
N ALA A 111 -8.22 17.06 16.98
CA ALA A 111 -9.40 16.25 17.24
C ALA A 111 -9.65 16.15 18.75
N ARG A 112 -10.90 16.39 19.18
CA ARG A 112 -11.31 16.30 20.59
C ARG A 112 -11.59 14.87 21.07
N TYR A 113 -11.62 13.91 20.15
CA TYR A 113 -11.86 12.49 20.43
C TYR A 113 -10.58 11.69 20.27
N LYS A 114 -10.51 10.54 20.96
CA LYS A 114 -9.42 9.56 20.81
C LYS A 114 -9.90 8.40 19.95
N TYR A 115 -9.32 8.25 18.77
CA TYR A 115 -9.61 7.16 17.85
C TYR A 115 -8.33 6.72 17.13
N LYS A 116 -8.22 5.41 16.88
CA LYS A 116 -7.06 4.81 16.22
C LYS A 116 -7.52 3.88 15.12
N SER A 117 -6.85 3.92 13.97
CA SER A 117 -7.16 3.06 12.84
C SER A 117 -5.92 2.73 12.01
N ARG A 118 -6.01 1.60 11.29
CA ARG A 118 -5.05 1.21 10.25
C ARG A 118 -5.65 1.48 8.88
N PHE A 119 -5.65 2.76 8.50
CA PHE A 119 -6.14 3.20 7.19
C PHE A 119 -5.13 2.87 6.09
N ASP A 120 -3.84 3.08 6.36
CA ASP A 120 -2.76 2.87 5.40
C ASP A 120 -2.34 1.39 5.41
N ARG A 121 -2.34 0.77 4.22
CA ARG A 121 -2.13 -0.68 4.05
C ARG A 121 -1.28 -0.94 2.82
N LEU A 122 -0.37 -1.92 2.93
CA LEU A 122 0.38 -2.45 1.80
C LEU A 122 -0.05 -3.88 1.51
N PHE A 123 -0.49 -4.12 0.28
CA PHE A 123 -0.78 -5.45 -0.23
C PHE A 123 0.29 -5.85 -1.24
N PHE A 124 0.59 -7.15 -1.31
CA PHE A 124 1.46 -7.69 -2.34
C PHE A 124 0.90 -8.99 -2.88
N ARG A 125 1.31 -9.29 -4.11
CA ARG A 125 1.09 -10.54 -4.78
C ARG A 125 2.41 -10.97 -5.39
N GLY A 126 2.81 -12.23 -5.18
CA GLY A 126 3.93 -12.80 -5.91
C GLY A 126 3.59 -12.99 -7.38
N ALA A 127 4.59 -12.93 -8.26
CA ALA A 127 4.39 -13.30 -9.66
C ALA A 127 4.16 -14.81 -9.80
N THR A 128 3.42 -15.20 -10.83
CA THR A 128 3.14 -16.62 -11.16
C THR A 128 4.37 -17.36 -11.69
N ALA A 129 5.29 -16.62 -12.32
CA ALA A 129 6.62 -17.07 -12.71
C ALA A 129 7.63 -15.97 -12.39
N GLY A 130 8.76 -16.34 -11.78
CA GLY A 130 9.83 -15.42 -11.39
C GLY A 130 9.77 -15.00 -9.92
N GLY A 131 10.19 -13.76 -9.65
CA GLY A 131 10.50 -13.27 -8.31
C GLY A 131 9.32 -13.26 -7.34
N GLN A 132 9.50 -13.86 -6.17
CA GLN A 132 8.59 -13.74 -5.04
C GLN A 132 8.95 -12.55 -4.16
N ILE A 133 7.94 -11.81 -3.72
CA ILE A 133 8.10 -10.73 -2.74
C ILE A 133 8.04 -11.32 -1.34
N ILE A 134 9.09 -11.13 -0.55
CA ILE A 134 9.12 -11.52 0.86
C ILE A 134 9.26 -10.27 1.73
N PRO A 135 8.20 -9.83 2.41
CA PRO A 135 8.29 -8.78 3.42
C PRO A 135 9.30 -9.11 4.51
N GLN A 136 10.20 -8.16 4.81
CA GLN A 136 11.22 -8.28 5.85
C GLN A 136 10.90 -7.40 7.06
N SER A 137 10.41 -6.18 6.84
CA SER A 137 10.09 -5.22 7.91
C SER A 137 8.98 -4.26 7.52
N LEU A 138 8.32 -3.70 8.53
CA LEU A 138 7.29 -2.68 8.41
C LEU A 138 7.32 -1.80 9.66
N ASP A 139 7.57 -0.51 9.47
CA ASP A 139 7.77 0.47 10.54
C ASP A 139 6.99 1.76 10.27
N LEU A 140 6.68 2.50 11.33
CA LEU A 140 6.09 3.84 11.22
C LEU A 140 7.20 4.89 11.05
N ILE A 141 6.93 5.89 10.22
CA ILE A 141 7.80 7.05 10.02
C ILE A 141 7.00 8.35 10.12
N GLY A 142 7.72 9.46 10.31
CA GLY A 142 7.11 10.78 10.47
C GLY A 142 6.49 10.99 11.86
N LEU A 143 7.03 10.32 12.87
CA LEU A 143 6.58 10.37 14.27
C LEU A 143 7.06 11.61 15.03
N ASP A 144 8.00 12.37 14.46
CA ASP A 144 8.57 13.57 15.10
C ASP A 144 7.83 14.83 14.66
N LYS A 145 7.75 15.81 15.57
CA LYS A 145 7.25 17.14 15.24
C LYS A 145 8.30 17.92 14.47
N LEU A 146 7.82 18.70 13.49
CA LEU A 146 8.59 19.72 12.81
C LEU A 146 8.71 20.97 13.69
N ASP A 147 9.55 21.92 13.28
CA ASP A 147 9.78 23.19 14.01
C ASP A 147 8.50 24.00 14.25
N CYS A 148 7.47 23.82 13.41
CA CYS A 148 6.15 24.43 13.59
C CYS A 148 5.28 23.76 14.67
N GLY A 149 5.82 22.78 15.41
CA GLY A 149 5.12 22.07 16.49
C GLY A 149 4.08 21.05 16.03
N ARG A 150 4.01 20.77 14.71
CA ARG A 150 3.08 19.81 14.09
C ARG A 150 3.84 18.62 13.53
N PHE A 151 3.17 17.48 13.42
CA PHE A 151 3.70 16.33 12.69
C PHE A 151 3.67 16.60 11.18
N PRO A 152 4.44 15.85 10.36
CA PRO A 152 4.42 16.00 8.90
C PRO A 152 3.03 15.80 8.27
N SER A 153 2.21 14.94 8.87
CA SER A 153 0.85 14.61 8.45
C SER A 153 0.02 14.21 9.66
N ASP A 154 -1.32 14.17 9.54
CA ASP A 154 -2.20 13.53 10.53
C ASP A 154 -2.14 11.99 10.48
N HIS A 155 -1.57 11.45 9.40
CA HIS A 155 -1.20 10.05 9.26
C HIS A 155 0.29 9.83 9.53
N TRP A 156 0.63 8.66 10.06
CA TRP A 156 1.98 8.11 10.07
C TRP A 156 2.29 7.43 8.74
N GLY A 157 3.50 7.62 8.22
CA GLY A 157 3.95 6.90 7.04
C GLY A 157 4.30 5.45 7.37
N LEU A 158 4.21 4.57 6.37
CA LEU A 158 4.73 3.20 6.46
C LEU A 158 6.03 3.10 5.67
N PHE A 159 7.09 2.63 6.33
CA PHE A 159 8.33 2.24 5.71
C PHE A 159 8.45 0.72 5.72
N CYS A 160 8.70 0.11 4.57
CA CYS A 160 8.81 -1.34 4.45
C CYS A 160 10.05 -1.74 3.68
N ASN A 161 10.65 -2.86 4.07
CA ASN A 161 11.65 -3.56 3.26
C ASN A 161 11.10 -4.93 2.87
N PHE A 162 11.42 -5.37 1.67
CA PHE A 162 11.09 -6.69 1.16
C PHE A 162 12.19 -7.14 0.21
N ASP A 163 12.38 -8.45 0.15
CA ASP A 163 13.25 -9.07 -0.84
C ASP A 163 12.44 -9.51 -2.06
N VAL A 164 13.12 -9.58 -3.20
CA VAL A 164 12.61 -10.24 -4.40
C VAL A 164 13.49 -11.47 -4.64
N ILE A 165 12.93 -12.66 -4.41
CA ILE A 165 13.65 -13.94 -4.55
C ILE A 165 13.24 -14.59 -5.87
N LEU A 166 14.21 -14.78 -6.77
CA LEU A 166 14.05 -15.46 -8.06
C LEU A 166 14.06 -16.98 -7.94
#